data_AF-A0A8H3UTS9-F1
#
_entry.id   AF-A0A8H3UTS9-F1
#
_cell.length_a   1.000
_cell.length_b   1.000
_cell.length_c   1.000
_cell.angle_alpha   90.00
_cell.angle_beta   90.00
_cell.angle_gamma   90.00
#
_symmetry.space_group_name_H-M   'P 1'
#
loop_
_entity.id
_entity.type
_entity.pdbx_description
1 polymer ?
#
loop_
_entity_poly.entity_id
_entity_poly.type
_entity_poly.pdbx_seq_one_letter_code
_entity_poly.pdbx_strand_id
1 'polypeptide(L)'
;MLDPKPNKSTEPPKSPILYQNPSKTTIVIDIPQSIAQAQGQSGPPRELYSIEPLREPFASTEPKSEKAKKNVAARNGAGSVIAGKYATVIEKALEEVRRDWEGVDTGDGIWACGRRVREGSEEGRGRGRKRKREEFEELGSGNGKVEELVNETAKKGSVVAVDGHHQIPRELVRSIDLFSQEEDRMQSLMQAVKDDERSKVKLAIKHPSHVGESISERNENPGSVWHNPRPQHMLLNITESESDTITSSKPIVFHLPPLSTYILSDCADSSNLRTTVRKYRHHFHNRPAFDFILLDPPWPNTSAKRKSSYSTASQLRDLKRMLLDMDLDTYIPPSGYVGIWITNAPNIRNLVLGEDGLFEAWNLTLVEEWIWVKTTRHGEPVTGIHGVWRKPYEVLLLGRAPSYRLAVAAELEEEQIVKRVIFGCPDLHSRKPCLKVLIEELQIVEVGAMVLEIFARYLVAGWWSWGDEVLKFNWEKHWTDDGLGIDNVGAD
;
A
#
# COMPACT_ATOMS: atom_id res chain seq x y z
N MET A 1 -3.06 39.18 -35.25
CA MET A 1 -3.84 38.00 -34.82
C MET A 1 -2.91 36.82 -34.94
N LEU A 2 -2.34 36.38 -33.82
CA LEU A 2 -1.50 35.19 -33.76
C LEU A 2 -2.39 34.07 -33.26
N ASP A 3 -2.57 33.04 -34.09
CA ASP A 3 -3.36 31.86 -33.74
C ASP A 3 -2.81 31.19 -32.47
N PRO A 4 -3.66 30.78 -31.53
CA PRO A 4 -3.22 29.98 -30.41
C PRO A 4 -2.75 28.61 -30.91
N LYS A 5 -1.51 28.25 -30.56
CA LYS A 5 -0.94 26.92 -30.81
C LYS A 5 -1.88 25.85 -30.26
N PRO A 6 -2.11 24.73 -30.99
CA PRO A 6 -3.00 23.68 -30.55
C PRO A 6 -2.52 23.11 -29.20
N ASN A 7 -3.48 23.01 -28.28
CA ASN A 7 -3.31 22.46 -26.95
C ASN A 7 -2.73 21.03 -27.06
N LYS A 8 -1.72 20.72 -26.25
CA LYS A 8 -1.09 19.39 -26.21
C LYS A 8 -2.18 18.32 -26.04
N SER A 9 -2.12 17.32 -26.91
CA SER A 9 -2.88 16.08 -26.93
C SER A 9 -3.39 15.64 -25.54
N THR A 10 -4.70 15.73 -25.33
CA THR A 10 -5.38 15.04 -24.24
C THR A 10 -5.55 13.57 -24.66
N GLU A 11 -4.47 12.80 -24.63
CA GLU A 11 -4.60 11.34 -24.63
C GLU A 11 -5.38 10.93 -23.37
N PRO A 12 -6.34 10.00 -23.47
CA PRO A 12 -7.03 9.48 -22.31
C PRO A 12 -6.02 8.85 -21.32
N PRO A 13 -6.27 8.92 -20.00
CA PRO A 13 -5.37 8.33 -19.02
C PRO A 13 -5.19 6.84 -19.32
N LYS A 14 -3.94 6.38 -19.37
CA LYS A 14 -3.62 4.97 -19.64
C LYS A 14 -4.22 4.09 -18.55
N SER A 15 -4.90 3.03 -18.98
CA SER A 15 -5.44 2.00 -18.08
C SER A 15 -4.32 1.38 -17.24
N PRO A 16 -4.52 1.18 -15.92
CA PRO A 16 -3.57 0.45 -15.09
C PRO A 16 -3.59 -1.04 -15.39
N ILE A 17 -4.69 -1.59 -15.92
CA ILE A 17 -4.75 -2.97 -16.39
C ILE A 17 -4.13 -2.99 -17.79
N LEU A 18 -2.96 -3.60 -17.89
CA LEU A 18 -2.15 -3.64 -19.10
C LEU A 18 -2.47 -4.87 -19.97
N TYR A 19 -2.86 -5.97 -19.34
CA TYR A 19 -3.40 -7.17 -19.98
C TYR A 19 -4.44 -7.80 -19.10
N GLN A 20 -5.44 -8.38 -19.74
CA GLN A 20 -6.43 -9.21 -19.11
C GLN A 20 -6.88 -10.26 -20.11
N ASN A 21 -6.87 -11.54 -19.71
CA ASN A 21 -7.40 -12.59 -20.55
C ASN A 21 -8.94 -12.56 -20.59
N PRO A 22 -9.61 -13.20 -21.57
CA PRO A 22 -11.08 -13.13 -21.70
C PRO A 22 -11.86 -13.63 -20.48
N SER A 23 -11.33 -14.58 -19.71
CA SER A 23 -11.95 -15.06 -18.46
C SER A 23 -11.67 -14.18 -17.25
N LYS A 24 -10.87 -13.12 -17.42
CA LYS A 24 -10.41 -12.20 -16.37
C LYS A 24 -9.72 -12.89 -15.18
N THR A 25 -9.09 -14.04 -15.42
CA THR A 25 -8.36 -14.83 -14.42
C THR A 25 -6.86 -14.59 -14.47
N THR A 26 -6.35 -14.04 -15.57
CA THR A 26 -4.94 -13.66 -15.74
C THR A 26 -4.89 -12.17 -16.05
N ILE A 27 -4.21 -11.40 -15.20
CA ILE A 27 -4.17 -9.94 -15.27
C ILE A 27 -2.74 -9.46 -15.11
N VAL A 28 -2.33 -8.46 -15.88
CA VAL A 28 -1.12 -7.67 -15.61
C VAL A 28 -1.56 -6.25 -15.27
N ILE A 29 -1.09 -5.73 -14.13
CA ILE A 29 -1.46 -4.41 -13.61
C ILE A 29 -0.23 -3.57 -13.29
N ASP A 30 -0.26 -2.30 -13.70
CA ASP A 30 0.69 -1.30 -13.27
C ASP A 30 0.28 -0.73 -11.90
N ILE A 31 1.09 -1.04 -10.88
CA ILE A 31 0.76 -0.72 -9.48
C ILE A 31 0.70 0.79 -9.24
N PRO A 32 1.73 1.61 -9.55
CA PRO A 32 1.66 3.06 -9.35
C PRO A 32 0.49 3.71 -10.08
N GLN A 33 0.24 3.32 -11.34
CA GLN A 33 -0.89 3.84 -12.12
C GLN A 33 -2.23 3.45 -11.48
N SER A 34 -2.37 2.23 -10.94
CA SER A 34 -3.59 1.80 -10.25
C SER A 34 -3.89 2.66 -9.02
N ILE A 35 -2.87 3.04 -8.26
CA ILE A 35 -3.00 3.91 -7.08
C ILE A 35 -3.33 5.35 -7.50
N ALA A 36 -2.63 5.87 -8.52
CA ALA A 36 -2.84 7.21 -9.03
C ALA A 36 -4.25 7.41 -9.59
N GLN A 37 -4.72 6.47 -10.42
CA GLN A 37 -6.09 6.50 -10.95
C GLN A 37 -7.13 6.41 -9.83
N ALA A 38 -6.86 5.66 -8.77
CA ALA A 38 -7.76 5.52 -7.63
C ALA A 38 -7.90 6.80 -6.79
N GLN A 39 -7.04 7.81 -6.98
CA GLN A 39 -7.21 9.14 -6.35
C GLN A 39 -8.32 9.99 -7.00
N GLY A 40 -8.87 9.57 -8.14
CA GLY A 40 -9.92 10.28 -8.87
C GLY A 40 -9.41 11.34 -9.85
N GLN A 41 -10.26 11.68 -10.84
CA GLN A 41 -9.93 12.63 -11.92
C GLN A 41 -10.43 14.03 -11.58
N SER A 42 -9.70 14.77 -10.75
CA SER A 42 -9.98 16.19 -10.50
C SER A 42 -8.68 16.97 -10.60
N GLY A 43 -8.49 17.74 -11.67
CA GLY A 43 -7.25 18.49 -11.92
C GLY A 43 -6.29 17.77 -12.89
N PRO A 44 -5.07 18.31 -13.09
CA PRO A 44 -4.06 17.67 -13.91
C PRO A 44 -3.67 16.29 -13.33
N PRO A 45 -3.41 15.29 -14.18
CA PRO A 45 -3.03 13.97 -13.71
C PRO A 45 -1.73 14.05 -12.92
N ARG A 46 -1.76 13.55 -11.69
CA ARG A 46 -0.58 13.42 -10.83
C ARG A 46 -0.01 12.02 -10.94
N GLU A 47 1.31 11.93 -10.91
CA GLU A 47 2.00 10.65 -10.90
C GLU A 47 2.59 10.40 -9.51
N LEU A 48 2.44 9.16 -9.03
CA LEU A 48 3.05 8.75 -7.78
C LEU A 48 4.56 8.58 -7.99
N TYR A 49 5.37 9.18 -7.11
CA TYR A 49 6.80 8.86 -7.06
C TYR A 49 6.98 7.40 -6.64
N SER A 50 7.78 6.69 -7.43
CA SER A 50 7.94 5.24 -7.40
C SER A 50 9.43 4.89 -7.62
N ILE A 51 9.73 3.59 -7.66
CA ILE A 51 11.04 3.04 -7.99
C ILE A 51 11.04 2.45 -9.39
N GLU A 52 12.19 2.46 -10.06
CA GLU A 52 12.34 1.77 -11.35
C GLU A 52 11.89 0.30 -11.26
N PRO A 53 11.12 -0.20 -12.24
CA PRO A 53 10.76 -1.61 -12.28
C PRO A 53 12.03 -2.48 -12.32
N LEU A 54 12.07 -3.51 -11.46
CA LEU A 54 13.19 -4.42 -11.37
C LEU A 54 13.49 -5.05 -12.74
N ARG A 55 14.75 -5.03 -13.18
CA ARG A 55 15.15 -5.60 -14.49
C ARG A 55 15.40 -7.10 -14.44
N GLU A 56 16.02 -7.56 -13.36
CA GLU A 56 16.43 -8.95 -13.16
C GLU A 56 15.91 -9.47 -11.81
N PRO A 57 15.54 -10.75 -11.69
CA PRO A 57 15.13 -11.32 -10.41
C PRO A 57 16.17 -11.16 -9.31
N PHE A 58 15.75 -11.20 -8.05
CA PHE A 58 16.68 -11.15 -6.93
C PHE A 58 17.59 -12.38 -6.90
N ALA A 59 18.83 -12.19 -6.45
CA ALA A 59 19.74 -13.28 -6.18
C ALA A 59 19.12 -14.27 -5.18
N SER A 60 19.31 -15.57 -5.43
CA SER A 60 18.75 -16.62 -4.58
C SER A 60 19.25 -16.49 -3.13
N THR A 61 18.30 -16.51 -2.21
CA THR A 61 18.53 -16.50 -0.75
C THR A 61 18.21 -17.86 -0.12
N GLU A 62 18.13 -18.90 -0.95
CA GLU A 62 17.73 -20.24 -0.50
C GLU A 62 18.73 -20.83 0.51
N PRO A 63 18.25 -21.55 1.55
CA PRO A 63 19.12 -22.12 2.54
C PRO A 63 20.04 -23.18 1.92
N LYS A 64 21.34 -23.08 2.21
CA LYS A 64 22.35 -23.98 1.63
C LYS A 64 22.34 -25.39 2.24
N SER A 65 21.88 -25.54 3.49
CA SER A 65 21.87 -26.84 4.19
C SER A 65 20.48 -27.47 4.23
N GLU A 66 20.42 -28.80 4.13
CA GLU A 66 19.16 -29.56 4.16
C GLU A 66 18.35 -29.33 5.44
N LYS A 67 19.02 -29.23 6.60
CA LYS A 67 18.36 -28.91 7.87
C LYS A 67 17.68 -27.53 7.82
N ALA A 68 18.35 -26.53 7.27
CA ALA A 68 17.78 -25.19 7.15
C ALA A 68 16.63 -25.16 6.14
N LYS A 69 16.75 -25.86 5.00
CA LYS A 69 15.66 -26.01 4.02
C LYS A 69 14.42 -26.63 4.64
N LYS A 70 14.55 -27.73 5.40
CA LYS A 70 13.42 -28.38 6.09
C LYS A 70 12.71 -27.46 7.07
N ASN A 71 13.47 -26.75 7.92
CA ASN A 71 12.90 -25.81 8.90
C ASN A 71 12.14 -24.66 8.22
N VAL A 72 12.72 -24.11 7.16
CA VAL A 72 12.15 -23.00 6.40
C VAL A 72 10.90 -23.45 5.64
N ALA A 73 10.94 -24.62 5.00
CA ALA A 73 9.80 -25.18 4.30
C ALA A 73 8.61 -25.44 5.22
N ALA A 74 8.85 -25.93 6.45
CA ALA A 74 7.81 -26.12 7.46
C ALA A 74 7.20 -24.78 7.91
N ARG A 75 8.03 -23.75 8.13
CA ARG A 75 7.56 -22.42 8.55
C ARG A 75 6.76 -21.70 7.45
N ASN A 76 7.22 -21.79 6.21
CA ASN A 76 6.69 -21.04 5.08
C ASN A 76 5.68 -21.84 4.25
N GLY A 77 5.35 -23.08 4.66
CA GLY A 77 4.43 -23.94 3.92
C GLY A 77 4.91 -24.33 2.53
N ALA A 78 6.21 -24.27 2.25
CA ALA A 78 6.73 -24.41 0.89
C ALA A 78 6.51 -25.81 0.27
N GLY A 79 6.31 -26.84 1.11
CA GLY A 79 5.92 -28.20 0.71
C GLY A 79 4.43 -28.49 0.85
N SER A 80 3.60 -27.47 1.10
CA SER A 80 2.14 -27.65 1.16
C SER A 80 1.56 -27.91 -0.23
N VAL A 81 0.48 -28.69 -0.28
CA VAL A 81 -0.29 -28.94 -1.51
C VAL A 81 -0.71 -27.61 -2.16
N ILE A 82 -1.09 -26.64 -1.34
CA ILE A 82 -1.54 -25.31 -1.80
C ILE A 82 -0.42 -24.55 -2.53
N ALA A 83 0.80 -24.55 -1.98
CA ALA A 83 1.94 -23.90 -2.63
C ALA A 83 2.25 -24.51 -4.02
N GLY A 84 2.11 -25.83 -4.15
CA GLY A 84 2.22 -26.53 -5.44
C GLY A 84 1.11 -26.14 -6.42
N LYS A 85 -0.15 -26.10 -5.95
CA LYS A 85 -1.30 -25.64 -6.76
C LYS A 85 -1.08 -24.22 -7.29
N TYR A 86 -0.66 -23.29 -6.43
CA TYR A 86 -0.36 -21.92 -6.86
C TYR A 86 0.78 -21.86 -7.86
N ALA A 87 1.85 -22.64 -7.67
CA ALA A 87 2.94 -22.70 -8.64
C ALA A 87 2.43 -23.08 -10.04
N THR A 88 1.63 -24.14 -10.14
CA THR A 88 1.04 -24.58 -11.42
C THR A 88 0.15 -23.51 -12.05
N VAL A 89 -0.70 -22.85 -11.26
CA VAL A 89 -1.60 -21.80 -11.76
C VAL A 89 -0.81 -20.58 -12.24
N ILE A 90 0.24 -20.17 -11.50
CA ILE A 90 1.13 -19.07 -11.87
C ILE A 90 1.89 -19.39 -13.15
N GLU A 91 2.48 -20.57 -13.26
CA GLU A 91 3.26 -20.99 -14.44
C GLU A 91 2.40 -20.99 -15.71
N LYS A 92 1.18 -21.53 -15.63
CA LYS A 92 0.22 -21.49 -16.73
C LYS A 92 -0.16 -20.05 -17.12
N ALA A 93 -0.40 -19.19 -16.13
CA ALA A 93 -0.71 -17.78 -16.37
C ALA A 93 0.48 -17.02 -16.99
N LEU A 94 1.72 -17.32 -16.58
CA LEU A 94 2.93 -16.73 -17.19
C LEU A 94 3.07 -17.13 -18.65
N GLU A 95 2.88 -18.40 -18.97
CA GLU A 95 2.92 -18.90 -20.35
C GLU A 95 1.84 -18.23 -21.23
N GLU A 96 0.63 -18.07 -20.69
CA GLU A 96 -0.47 -17.39 -21.36
C GLU A 96 -0.13 -15.93 -21.66
N VAL A 97 0.30 -15.15 -20.67
CA VAL A 97 0.67 -13.74 -20.91
C VAL A 97 1.83 -13.65 -21.89
N ARG A 98 2.88 -14.47 -21.76
CA ARG A 98 4.02 -14.43 -22.69
C ARG A 98 3.60 -14.70 -24.13
N ARG A 99 2.71 -15.66 -24.35
CA ARG A 99 2.20 -15.98 -25.69
C ARG A 99 1.35 -14.85 -26.27
N ASP A 100 0.47 -14.26 -25.45
CA ASP A 100 -0.56 -13.34 -25.94
C ASP A 100 -0.09 -11.87 -25.96
N TRP A 101 0.85 -11.49 -25.09
CA TRP A 101 1.36 -10.12 -24.96
C TRP A 101 2.27 -9.70 -26.12
N GLU A 102 2.97 -10.63 -26.76
CA GLU A 102 3.82 -10.36 -27.93
C GLU A 102 3.04 -9.82 -29.16
N GLY A 103 1.71 -9.70 -29.07
CA GLY A 103 0.82 -9.22 -30.14
C GLY A 103 0.18 -7.84 -29.96
N VAL A 104 0.55 -7.02 -28.96
CA VAL A 104 -0.13 -5.72 -28.68
C VAL A 104 0.86 -4.54 -28.57
N ASP A 105 0.43 -3.36 -29.02
CA ASP A 105 1.08 -2.04 -29.24
C ASP A 105 2.01 -1.46 -28.15
N THR A 106 2.37 -2.20 -27.10
CA THR A 106 3.47 -1.83 -26.20
C THR A 106 4.78 -2.41 -26.75
N GLY A 107 5.45 -1.68 -27.64
CA GLY A 107 6.82 -2.01 -28.02
C GLY A 107 7.66 -2.40 -26.78
N ASP A 108 8.35 -3.53 -26.87
CA ASP A 108 9.33 -4.10 -25.93
C ASP A 108 8.86 -5.11 -24.85
N GLY A 109 7.60 -5.56 -24.84
CA GLY A 109 7.20 -6.66 -23.92
C GLY A 109 7.38 -6.32 -22.43
N ILE A 110 7.20 -5.04 -22.07
CA ILE A 110 7.41 -4.52 -20.71
C ILE A 110 6.09 -4.58 -19.93
N TRP A 111 6.10 -5.23 -18.76
CA TRP A 111 4.94 -5.42 -17.87
C TRP A 111 4.77 -4.28 -16.85
N ALA A 112 5.13 -3.05 -17.24
CA ALA A 112 5.03 -1.86 -16.41
C ALA A 112 5.02 -0.59 -17.27
N CYS A 113 4.33 0.44 -16.79
CA CYS A 113 4.44 1.79 -17.35
C CYS A 113 5.75 2.46 -16.92
N GLY A 114 6.13 3.54 -17.63
CA GLY A 114 7.24 4.39 -17.21
C GLY A 114 6.93 5.03 -15.86
N ARG A 115 7.87 4.97 -14.92
CA ARG A 115 7.68 5.44 -13.55
C ARG A 115 8.38 6.78 -13.32
N ARG A 116 7.84 7.59 -12.41
CA ARG A 116 8.49 8.81 -11.92
C ARG A 116 9.33 8.47 -10.70
N VAL A 117 10.64 8.63 -10.83
CA VAL A 117 11.60 8.39 -9.76
C VAL A 117 12.10 9.73 -9.24
N ARG A 118 12.29 9.85 -7.92
CA ARG A 118 12.81 11.11 -7.35
C ARG A 118 14.26 11.31 -7.74
N GLU A 119 14.63 12.54 -8.06
CA GLU A 119 16.02 12.89 -8.29
C GLU A 119 16.86 12.57 -7.04
N GLY A 120 17.86 11.71 -7.21
CA GLY A 120 18.73 11.25 -6.13
C GLY A 120 18.44 9.90 -5.51
N SER A 121 17.40 9.21 -5.97
CA SER A 121 17.22 7.77 -5.73
C SER A 121 17.78 6.91 -6.86
N GLU A 122 18.70 7.42 -7.67
CA GLU A 122 19.52 6.54 -8.51
C GLU A 122 20.31 5.60 -7.61
N GLU A 123 19.96 4.31 -7.65
CA GLU A 123 20.77 3.25 -7.06
C GLU A 123 22.14 3.24 -7.73
N GLY A 124 23.09 3.95 -7.12
CA GLY A 124 24.50 3.76 -7.40
C GLY A 124 24.82 2.27 -7.28
N ARG A 125 25.33 1.68 -8.36
CA ARG A 125 25.85 0.31 -8.45
C ARG A 125 27.08 0.11 -7.54
N GLY A 126 26.95 0.24 -6.21
CA GLY A 126 28.08 0.25 -5.29
C GLY A 126 27.81 -0.51 -4.00
N ARG A 127 28.67 -1.47 -3.69
CA ARG A 127 28.63 -2.27 -2.47
C ARG A 127 28.58 -1.40 -1.20
N GLY A 128 27.50 -1.53 -0.44
CA GLY A 128 27.38 -1.48 1.02
C GLY A 128 28.05 -0.35 1.81
N ARG A 129 27.23 0.57 2.35
CA ARG A 129 27.35 1.00 3.76
C ARG A 129 26.02 1.53 4.33
N LYS A 130 25.48 0.75 5.28
CA LYS A 130 24.68 1.07 6.48
C LYS A 130 23.88 2.40 6.47
N ARG A 131 22.78 2.47 5.70
CA ARG A 131 21.63 3.34 6.04
C ARG A 131 20.76 2.66 7.10
N LYS A 132 20.00 3.50 7.82
CA LYS A 132 19.13 3.22 8.96
C LYS A 132 18.01 2.20 8.62
N ARG A 133 18.39 0.91 8.62
CA ARG A 133 17.73 -0.29 9.18
C ARG A 133 16.20 -0.48 9.24
N GLU A 134 15.34 0.21 8.49
CA GLU A 134 13.88 -0.12 8.52
C GLU A 134 13.20 -0.28 7.15
N GLU A 135 13.66 0.36 6.06
CA GLU A 135 12.95 0.26 4.76
C GLU A 135 13.47 -0.80 3.78
N PHE A 136 14.68 -1.36 3.98
CA PHE A 136 15.29 -2.33 3.07
C PHE A 136 15.79 -3.63 3.74
N GLU A 137 15.54 -3.83 5.05
CA GLU A 137 16.08 -4.98 5.80
C GLU A 137 15.41 -6.34 5.52
N GLU A 138 14.45 -6.43 4.59
CA GLU A 138 13.95 -7.71 4.09
C GLU A 138 14.31 -8.01 2.64
N LEU A 139 15.19 -7.27 1.98
CA LEU A 139 15.69 -7.63 0.63
C LEU A 139 17.23 -7.75 0.60
N GLY A 140 17.80 -8.61 1.46
CA GLY A 140 19.15 -9.15 1.28
C GLY A 140 20.06 -9.18 2.53
N SER A 141 20.36 -10.41 2.98
CA SER A 141 21.46 -10.84 3.88
C SER A 141 21.48 -10.46 5.37
N GLY A 142 21.54 -11.50 6.21
CA GLY A 142 21.91 -11.46 7.63
C GLY A 142 23.33 -12.02 7.89
N ASN A 143 24.12 -11.19 8.61
CA ASN A 143 25.33 -11.39 9.43
C ASN A 143 26.42 -12.44 9.11
N GLY A 144 27.65 -11.93 8.95
CA GLY A 144 28.90 -12.50 9.46
C GLY A 144 29.61 -11.50 10.39
N LYS A 145 30.21 -12.00 11.47
CA LYS A 145 30.94 -11.29 12.55
C LYS A 145 32.03 -10.32 12.05
N VAL A 146 32.35 -9.27 12.82
CA VAL A 146 33.67 -8.97 13.46
C VAL A 146 33.55 -7.69 14.31
N GLU A 147 34.14 -7.74 15.51
CA GLU A 147 34.23 -6.73 16.57
C GLU A 147 35.26 -5.62 16.29
N GLU A 148 35.14 -4.54 17.09
CA GLU A 148 36.20 -3.64 17.61
C GLU A 148 37.13 -2.84 16.67
N LEU A 149 36.98 -1.51 16.69
CA LEU A 149 37.95 -0.54 17.25
C LEU A 149 37.58 0.90 16.85
N VAL A 150 37.32 1.74 17.86
CA VAL A 150 37.24 3.19 17.76
C VAL A 150 38.48 3.74 18.45
N ASN A 151 39.33 4.49 17.73
CA ASN A 151 39.86 5.78 18.21
C ASN A 151 40.81 6.46 17.21
N GLU A 152 40.66 7.80 17.18
CA GLU A 152 41.62 8.86 16.82
C GLU A 152 42.07 8.93 15.34
N THR A 153 42.05 10.05 14.61
CA THR A 153 42.47 11.41 14.99
C THR A 153 41.92 12.43 13.98
N ALA A 154 41.64 13.64 14.44
CA ALA A 154 41.29 14.79 13.60
C ALA A 154 42.48 15.37 12.82
N LYS A 155 42.27 15.81 11.57
CA LYS A 155 42.68 17.13 11.03
C LYS A 155 42.42 17.28 9.52
N LYS A 156 41.74 18.40 9.19
CA LYS A 156 41.71 19.20 7.94
C LYS A 156 41.85 18.46 6.60
N GLY A 157 40.74 18.42 5.87
CA GLY A 157 40.66 18.22 4.42
C GLY A 157 39.21 18.11 3.99
N SER A 158 38.78 18.93 3.03
CA SER A 158 37.43 18.87 2.45
C SER A 158 37.26 17.55 1.71
N VAL A 159 36.63 16.54 2.32
CA VAL A 159 36.06 15.27 1.77
C VAL A 159 35.92 14.32 2.96
N VAL A 160 34.76 13.67 3.12
CA VAL A 160 34.62 12.55 4.08
C VAL A 160 34.80 11.28 3.26
N ALA A 161 35.97 10.63 3.41
CA ALA A 161 36.24 9.35 2.79
C ALA A 161 35.55 8.24 3.57
N VAL A 162 34.74 7.45 2.87
CA VAL A 162 34.16 6.20 3.36
C VAL A 162 34.36 5.19 2.24
N ASP A 163 35.20 4.17 2.50
CA ASP A 163 35.79 3.16 1.61
C ASP A 163 35.29 3.06 0.16
N GLY A 164 36.23 3.26 -0.76
CA GLY A 164 36.39 2.53 -2.03
C GLY A 164 35.14 2.26 -2.88
N HIS A 165 34.87 3.15 -3.83
CA HIS A 165 33.91 3.04 -4.93
C HIS A 165 32.44 3.30 -4.53
N HIS A 166 32.06 4.57 -4.38
CA HIS A 166 30.97 5.29 -5.06
C HIS A 166 30.87 6.70 -4.45
N GLN A 167 31.07 7.74 -5.26
CA GLN A 167 30.95 9.13 -4.82
C GLN A 167 29.48 9.55 -4.90
N ILE A 168 28.82 9.78 -3.76
CA ILE A 168 27.48 10.38 -3.73
C ILE A 168 27.67 11.91 -3.57
N PRO A 169 27.10 12.75 -4.45
CA PRO A 169 27.16 14.20 -4.29
C PRO A 169 26.60 14.64 -2.92
N ARG A 170 27.25 15.61 -2.25
CA ARG A 170 26.81 16.12 -0.93
C ARG A 170 25.38 16.67 -0.95
N GLU A 171 24.95 17.20 -2.08
CA GLU A 171 23.60 17.73 -2.29
C GLU A 171 22.54 16.62 -2.24
N LEU A 172 22.86 15.43 -2.75
CA LEU A 172 22.00 14.26 -2.70
C LEU A 172 21.82 13.70 -1.29
N VAL A 173 22.89 13.70 -0.51
CA VAL A 173 22.84 13.26 0.89
C VAL A 173 21.95 14.22 1.69
N ARG A 174 22.11 15.54 1.45
CA ARG A 174 21.28 16.56 2.08
C ARG A 174 19.80 16.45 1.72
N SER A 175 19.44 16.19 0.46
CA SER A 175 18.03 16.06 0.06
C SER A 175 17.36 14.83 0.69
N ILE A 176 18.09 13.71 0.80
CA ILE A 176 17.61 12.49 1.45
C ILE A 176 17.42 12.70 2.96
N ASP A 177 18.38 13.35 3.62
CA ASP A 177 18.29 13.65 5.05
C ASP A 177 17.12 14.60 5.36
N LEU A 178 16.86 15.59 4.48
CA LEU A 178 15.72 16.49 4.60
C LEU A 178 14.38 15.77 4.42
N PHE A 179 14.27 14.88 3.43
CA PHE A 179 13.04 14.10 3.25
C PHE A 179 12.75 13.21 4.47
N SER A 180 13.77 12.54 5.01
CA SER A 180 13.63 11.71 6.22
C SER A 180 13.20 12.54 7.44
N GLN A 181 13.78 13.73 7.63
CA GLN A 181 13.38 14.61 8.74
C GLN A 181 11.93 15.08 8.62
N GLU A 182 11.49 15.39 7.40
CA GLU A 182 10.11 15.78 7.17
C GLU A 182 9.13 14.61 7.29
N GLU A 183 9.52 13.39 6.94
CA GLU A 183 8.72 12.20 7.20
C GLU A 183 8.58 11.94 8.71
N ASP A 184 9.67 12.04 9.47
CA ASP A 184 9.64 11.93 10.94
C ASP A 184 8.70 12.99 11.54
N ARG A 185 8.74 14.23 11.02
CA ARG A 185 7.83 15.31 11.40
C ARG A 185 6.37 14.99 11.04
N MET A 186 6.12 14.51 9.82
CA MET A 186 4.78 14.10 9.37
C MET A 186 4.21 13.00 10.27
N GLN A 187 5.01 11.98 10.62
CA GLN A 187 4.59 10.90 11.52
C GLN A 187 4.24 11.42 12.92
N SER A 188 5.06 12.31 13.47
CA SER A 188 4.80 12.95 14.76
C SER A 188 3.48 13.72 14.78
N LEU A 189 3.19 14.48 13.72
CA LEU A 189 1.94 15.22 13.60
C LEU A 189 0.73 14.30 13.44
N MET A 190 0.83 13.24 12.63
CA MET A 190 -0.23 12.25 12.51
C MET A 190 -0.52 11.55 13.85
N GLN A 191 0.52 11.27 14.64
CA GLN A 191 0.36 10.70 15.98
C GLN A 191 -0.38 11.68 16.91
N ALA A 192 -0.03 12.97 16.90
CA ALA A 192 -0.75 13.98 17.68
C ALA A 192 -2.23 14.14 17.26
N VAL A 193 -2.55 13.98 15.97
CA VAL A 193 -3.95 13.94 15.49
C VAL A 193 -4.68 12.71 16.01
N LYS A 194 -4.04 11.54 15.97
CA LYS A 194 -4.58 10.28 16.48
C LYS A 194 -4.89 10.34 17.98
N ASP A 195 -4.00 10.98 18.74
CA ASP A 195 -4.13 11.14 20.19
C ASP A 195 -5.08 12.31 20.60
N ASP A 196 -5.76 12.94 19.63
CA ASP A 196 -6.64 14.12 19.80
C ASP A 196 -5.97 15.29 20.55
N GLU A 197 -4.65 15.47 20.36
CA GLU A 197 -3.85 16.52 21.00
C GLU A 197 -4.04 17.88 20.30
N ARG A 198 -5.27 18.41 20.34
CA ARG A 198 -5.69 19.65 19.66
C ARG A 198 -4.89 20.89 20.03
N SER A 199 -4.19 20.88 21.17
CA SER A 199 -3.31 21.97 21.58
C SER A 199 -1.95 21.95 20.86
N LYS A 200 -1.57 20.83 20.22
CA LYS A 200 -0.28 20.66 19.54
C LYS A 200 -0.41 20.75 18.03
N VAL A 201 -1.59 20.46 17.47
CA VAL A 201 -1.80 20.42 16.02
C VAL A 201 -3.05 21.18 15.61
N LYS A 202 -2.95 21.88 14.49
CA LYS A 202 -4.06 22.55 13.82
C LYS A 202 -4.26 21.92 12.45
N LEU A 203 -5.51 21.58 12.17
CA LEU A 203 -5.93 20.98 10.91
C LEU A 203 -6.80 21.98 10.15
N ALA A 204 -6.60 22.07 8.84
CA ALA A 204 -7.41 22.90 7.97
C ALA A 204 -7.66 22.18 6.65
N ILE A 205 -8.94 22.05 6.29
CA ILE A 205 -9.35 21.58 4.96
C ILE A 205 -9.44 22.78 4.02
N LYS A 206 -8.86 22.67 2.82
CA LYS A 206 -8.87 23.72 1.81
C LYS A 206 -9.30 23.18 0.45
N HIS A 207 -9.99 24.03 -0.31
CA HIS A 207 -10.18 23.78 -1.73
C HIS A 207 -8.89 24.14 -2.50
N PRO A 208 -8.49 23.34 -3.51
CA PRO A 208 -7.26 23.56 -4.28
C PRO A 208 -7.17 24.92 -5.00
N SER A 209 -8.31 25.51 -5.39
CA SER A 209 -8.35 26.84 -6.03
C SER A 209 -8.08 28.01 -5.07
N HIS A 210 -8.03 27.79 -3.76
CA HIS A 210 -7.81 28.83 -2.74
C HIS A 210 -6.44 28.70 -2.07
N VAL A 211 -5.47 28.06 -2.72
CA VAL A 211 -4.08 27.98 -2.25
C VAL A 211 -3.43 29.37 -2.42
N GLY A 212 -3.62 30.25 -1.44
CA GLY A 212 -2.99 31.58 -1.40
C GLY A 212 -3.87 32.71 -0.86
N GLU A 213 -5.18 32.53 -0.70
CA GLU A 213 -6.09 33.58 -0.21
C GLU A 213 -6.29 33.55 1.30
N SER A 214 -6.49 34.73 1.89
CA SER A 214 -6.69 34.90 3.33
C SER A 214 -8.05 34.35 3.78
N ILE A 215 -7.94 33.49 4.79
CA ILE A 215 -8.95 32.90 5.69
C ILE A 215 -10.31 33.63 5.66
N SER A 216 -11.26 33.14 4.86
CA SER A 216 -12.69 33.51 5.05
C SER A 216 -13.73 32.46 4.61
N GLU A 217 -13.33 31.31 4.08
CA GLU A 217 -14.26 30.18 3.89
C GLU A 217 -14.20 29.26 5.12
N ARG A 218 -15.38 28.92 5.68
CA ARG A 218 -15.57 28.09 6.89
C ARG A 218 -14.49 27.02 7.03
N ASN A 219 -13.50 27.27 7.88
CA ASN A 219 -12.52 26.25 8.29
C ASN A 219 -13.29 25.13 8.98
N GLU A 220 -13.64 24.08 8.23
CA GLU A 220 -13.93 22.80 8.87
C GLU A 220 -12.66 22.39 9.60
N ASN A 221 -12.76 22.18 10.92
CA ASN A 221 -11.67 21.70 11.75
C ASN A 221 -11.81 20.17 11.81
N PRO A 222 -11.20 19.42 10.87
CA PRO A 222 -11.37 17.98 10.84
C PRO A 222 -10.69 17.38 12.08
N GLY A 223 -11.22 16.27 12.57
CA GLY A 223 -10.58 15.49 13.62
C GLY A 223 -9.77 14.33 13.04
N SER A 224 -9.61 13.29 13.86
CA SER A 224 -9.17 11.96 13.44
C SER A 224 -10.09 11.28 12.43
N VAL A 225 -11.31 11.79 12.24
CA VAL A 225 -12.26 11.30 11.24
C VAL A 225 -12.80 12.46 10.42
N TRP A 226 -12.78 12.33 9.10
CA TRP A 226 -13.40 13.29 8.21
C TRP A 226 -13.78 12.64 6.86
N HIS A 227 -14.84 13.17 6.25
CA HIS A 227 -15.37 12.74 4.96
C HIS A 227 -15.34 13.90 3.98
N ASN A 228 -14.86 13.66 2.75
CA ASN A 228 -14.91 14.62 1.67
C ASN A 228 -16.30 14.62 1.02
N PRO A 229 -17.17 15.63 1.22
CA PRO A 229 -18.50 15.63 0.62
C PRO A 229 -18.48 16.06 -0.86
N ARG A 230 -17.30 16.39 -1.41
CA ARG A 230 -17.16 16.98 -2.76
C ARG A 230 -16.74 15.91 -3.78
N PRO A 231 -17.22 16.02 -5.02
CA PRO A 231 -16.71 15.24 -6.15
C PRO A 231 -15.38 15.80 -6.70
N GLN A 232 -14.64 16.58 -5.90
CA GLN A 232 -13.32 17.14 -6.21
C GLN A 232 -12.33 16.79 -5.10
N HIS A 233 -11.04 16.85 -5.42
CA HIS A 233 -10.00 16.66 -4.41
C HIS A 233 -9.98 17.85 -3.43
N MET A 234 -9.64 17.57 -2.18
CA MET A 234 -9.46 18.58 -1.14
C MET A 234 -8.05 18.47 -0.54
N LEU A 235 -7.56 19.54 0.07
CA LEU A 235 -6.26 19.55 0.73
C LEU A 235 -6.45 19.58 2.24
N LEU A 236 -5.80 18.67 2.95
CA LEU A 236 -5.66 18.73 4.40
C LEU A 236 -4.29 19.28 4.75
N ASN A 237 -4.27 20.43 5.41
CA ASN A 237 -3.06 21.02 5.96
C ASN A 237 -2.98 20.69 7.45
N ILE A 238 -1.86 20.12 7.87
CA ILE A 238 -1.53 19.90 9.27
C ILE A 238 -0.35 20.80 9.65
N THR A 239 -0.54 21.64 10.66
CA THR A 239 0.49 22.53 11.21
C THR A 239 0.65 22.31 12.70
N GLU A 240 1.87 22.50 13.21
CA GLU A 240 2.11 22.59 14.64
C GLU A 240 1.42 23.84 15.18
N SER A 241 0.81 23.74 16.36
CA SER A 241 0.33 24.91 17.09
C SER A 241 1.53 25.58 17.76
N GLU A 242 1.72 26.88 17.51
CA GLU A 242 2.91 27.62 18.00
C GLU A 242 3.03 27.56 19.54
N SER A 243 4.21 27.17 20.02
CA SER A 243 4.70 27.57 21.34
C SER A 243 5.76 28.66 21.15
N ASP A 244 5.37 29.94 21.20
CA ASP A 244 6.22 31.13 21.40
C ASP A 244 7.54 31.29 20.59
N THR A 245 7.71 30.65 19.43
CA THR A 245 8.90 30.86 18.58
C THR A 245 8.55 31.31 17.16
N ILE A 246 9.25 32.36 16.72
CA ILE A 246 9.00 33.28 15.58
C ILE A 246 9.06 32.64 14.17
N THR A 247 9.04 31.31 14.04
CA THR A 247 9.06 30.63 12.74
C THR A 247 7.88 29.66 12.60
N SER A 248 6.78 30.12 12.00
CA SER A 248 5.67 29.26 11.58
C SER A 248 6.20 28.17 10.64
N SER A 249 6.17 26.91 11.08
CA SER A 249 6.66 25.78 10.31
C SER A 249 5.74 25.50 9.10
N LYS A 250 6.31 25.17 7.93
CA LYS A 250 5.53 24.91 6.69
C LYS A 250 4.50 23.79 6.95
N PRO A 251 3.24 23.93 6.49
CA PRO A 251 2.22 22.88 6.65
C PRO A 251 2.66 21.58 5.96
N ILE A 252 2.30 20.45 6.56
CA ILE A 252 2.28 19.15 5.87
C ILE A 252 0.94 19.03 5.16
N VAL A 253 0.97 18.85 3.84
CA VAL A 253 -0.23 18.88 2.98
C VAL A 253 -0.56 17.49 2.47
N PHE A 254 -1.81 17.06 2.64
CA PHE A 254 -2.32 15.79 2.16
C PHE A 254 -3.43 16.02 1.13
N HIS A 255 -3.39 15.30 0.01
CA HIS A 255 -4.46 15.33 -0.98
C HIS A 255 -5.51 14.29 -0.65
N LEU A 256 -6.72 14.75 -0.40
CA LEU A 256 -7.87 13.93 -0.06
C LEU A 256 -8.69 13.68 -1.33
N PRO A 257 -8.78 12.42 -1.81
CA PRO A 257 -9.57 12.07 -2.99
C PRO A 257 -11.04 12.48 -2.86
N PRO A 258 -11.73 12.72 -3.99
CA PRO A 258 -13.17 12.94 -4.02
C PRO A 258 -13.93 11.87 -3.25
N LEU A 259 -14.93 12.28 -2.46
CA LEU A 259 -15.86 11.37 -1.77
C LEU A 259 -15.21 10.37 -0.80
N SER A 260 -13.91 10.50 -0.51
CA SER A 260 -13.20 9.62 0.41
C SER A 260 -13.51 9.95 1.86
N THR A 261 -13.45 8.93 2.73
CA THR A 261 -13.53 9.07 4.18
C THR A 261 -12.28 8.50 4.79
N TYR A 262 -11.65 9.23 5.70
CA TYR A 262 -10.56 8.68 6.50
C TYR A 262 -10.96 8.51 7.96
N ILE A 263 -10.44 7.47 8.59
CA ILE A 263 -10.48 7.20 10.02
C ILE A 263 -9.02 7.00 10.44
N LEU A 264 -8.40 8.01 11.05
CA LEU A 264 -7.04 7.97 11.57
C LEU A 264 -7.09 7.65 13.06
N SER A 265 -6.92 6.39 13.42
CA SER A 265 -6.93 5.95 14.82
C SER A 265 -6.11 4.68 15.00
N ASP A 266 -5.86 4.30 16.26
CA ASP A 266 -5.12 3.07 16.57
C ASP A 266 -5.96 1.85 16.19
N CYS A 267 -5.48 1.06 15.22
CA CYS A 267 -6.19 -0.12 14.77
C CYS A 267 -6.22 -1.24 15.82
N ALA A 268 -5.39 -1.18 16.86
CA ALA A 268 -5.49 -2.08 18.00
C ALA A 268 -6.76 -1.82 18.83
N ASP A 269 -7.36 -0.63 18.74
CA ASP A 269 -8.63 -0.28 19.37
C ASP A 269 -9.77 -0.21 18.32
N SER A 270 -10.43 -1.35 18.16
CA SER A 270 -11.58 -1.51 17.27
C SER A 270 -12.79 -0.64 17.64
N SER A 271 -12.85 -0.08 18.86
CA SER A 271 -13.96 0.78 19.29
C SER A 271 -14.09 2.06 18.47
N ASN A 272 -12.97 2.56 17.93
CA ASN A 272 -12.94 3.75 17.08
C ASN A 272 -13.67 3.51 15.76
N LEU A 273 -13.42 2.39 15.09
CA LEU A 273 -14.15 1.99 13.89
C LEU A 273 -15.65 1.85 14.22
N ARG A 274 -15.99 1.03 15.23
CA ARG A 274 -17.40 0.77 15.59
C ARG A 274 -18.15 2.06 15.91
N THR A 275 -17.55 2.95 16.69
CA THR A 275 -18.15 4.23 17.08
C THR A 275 -18.31 5.16 15.89
N THR A 276 -17.32 5.22 15.01
CA THR A 276 -17.35 6.07 13.81
C THR A 276 -18.45 5.62 12.85
N VAL A 277 -18.49 4.33 12.51
CA VAL A 277 -19.52 3.76 11.63
C VAL A 277 -20.93 3.98 12.22
N ARG A 278 -21.09 3.81 13.54
CA ARG A 278 -22.36 4.09 14.23
C ARG A 278 -22.76 5.56 14.19
N LYS A 279 -21.83 6.50 14.40
CA LYS A 279 -22.10 7.95 14.38
C LYS A 279 -22.52 8.44 13.00
N TYR A 280 -21.84 7.98 11.95
CA TYR A 280 -22.10 8.39 10.58
C TYR A 280 -23.36 7.75 9.97
N ARG A 281 -24.03 6.83 10.67
CA ARG A 281 -25.34 6.28 10.31
C ARG A 281 -26.36 7.34 9.88
N HIS A 282 -26.36 8.51 10.54
CA HIS A 282 -27.34 9.55 10.27
C HIS A 282 -27.07 10.30 8.96
N HIS A 283 -25.82 10.36 8.50
CA HIS A 283 -25.47 11.00 7.23
C HIS A 283 -25.86 10.16 6.01
N PHE A 284 -25.94 8.84 6.15
CA PHE A 284 -26.24 7.90 5.06
C PHE A 284 -27.64 7.26 5.17
N HIS A 285 -28.53 7.84 5.99
CA HIS A 285 -29.94 7.45 6.20
C HIS A 285 -30.17 6.04 6.80
N ASN A 286 -29.18 5.12 6.74
CA ASN A 286 -29.18 3.77 7.31
C ASN A 286 -27.80 3.43 7.93
N ARG A 287 -27.68 2.30 8.66
CA ARG A 287 -26.34 1.82 9.11
C ARG A 287 -25.50 1.62 7.85
N PRO A 288 -24.26 2.15 7.78
CA PRO A 288 -23.38 1.86 6.67
C PRO A 288 -23.23 0.35 6.54
N ALA A 289 -23.55 -0.18 5.37
CA ALA A 289 -23.21 -1.53 4.98
C ALA A 289 -22.16 -1.40 3.87
N PHE A 290 -21.09 -2.17 3.96
CA PHE A 290 -19.99 -2.11 3.00
C PHE A 290 -20.10 -3.33 2.09
N ASP A 291 -20.40 -3.09 0.81
CA ASP A 291 -20.52 -4.12 -0.21
C ASP A 291 -19.19 -4.86 -0.43
N PHE A 292 -18.07 -4.20 -0.12
CA PHE A 292 -16.74 -4.79 -0.07
C PHE A 292 -15.96 -4.27 1.14
N ILE A 293 -15.35 -5.18 1.90
CA ILE A 293 -14.40 -4.84 2.96
C ILE A 293 -13.03 -5.43 2.59
N LEU A 294 -12.00 -4.59 2.51
CA LEU A 294 -10.62 -4.99 2.25
C LEU A 294 -9.79 -4.89 3.54
N LEU A 295 -9.04 -5.94 3.86
CA LEU A 295 -8.12 -5.96 5.00
C LEU A 295 -6.69 -6.28 4.53
N ASP A 296 -5.73 -5.48 5.00
CA ASP A 296 -4.29 -5.81 4.93
C ASP A 296 -3.66 -5.84 6.34
N PRO A 297 -3.97 -6.85 7.17
CA PRO A 297 -3.54 -6.85 8.57
C PRO A 297 -2.01 -6.88 8.73
N PRO A 298 -1.46 -6.29 9.80
CA PRO A 298 -0.03 -6.32 10.10
C PRO A 298 0.39 -7.70 10.64
N TRP A 299 0.43 -8.69 9.75
CA TRP A 299 0.73 -10.07 10.11
C TRP A 299 2.08 -10.21 10.83
N PRO A 300 2.15 -10.91 11.98
CA PRO A 300 3.39 -11.09 12.72
C PRO A 300 4.46 -11.81 11.89
N ASN A 301 5.64 -11.19 11.74
CA ASN A 301 6.79 -11.81 11.07
C ASN A 301 7.91 -12.11 12.08
N THR A 302 8.51 -13.29 11.98
CA THR A 302 9.65 -13.73 12.80
C THR A 302 10.89 -12.83 12.70
N SER A 303 11.09 -12.09 11.61
CA SER A 303 12.22 -11.15 11.41
C SER A 303 12.07 -9.84 12.21
N ALA A 304 10.84 -9.40 12.45
CA ALA A 304 10.50 -8.19 13.19
C ALA A 304 10.63 -8.32 14.73
N LYS A 305 10.97 -9.53 15.22
CA LYS A 305 11.14 -9.85 16.65
C LYS A 305 12.16 -9.01 17.42
N ARG A 306 12.99 -8.20 16.76
CA ARG A 306 14.07 -7.44 17.42
C ARG A 306 13.57 -6.28 18.31
N LYS A 307 12.25 -6.01 18.39
CA LYS A 307 11.66 -4.97 19.26
C LYS A 307 10.60 -5.45 20.28
N SER A 308 10.13 -6.70 20.25
CA SER A 308 9.02 -7.18 21.12
C SER A 308 9.36 -8.49 21.82
N SER A 309 9.11 -8.57 23.13
CA SER A 309 9.36 -9.73 24.00
C SER A 309 8.36 -10.89 23.82
N TYR A 310 7.32 -10.71 23.00
CA TYR A 310 6.25 -11.69 22.83
C TYR A 310 6.53 -12.72 21.74
N SER A 311 6.00 -13.93 21.93
CA SER A 311 6.03 -14.98 20.91
C SER A 311 5.17 -14.61 19.70
N THR A 312 5.55 -15.05 18.50
CA THR A 312 4.73 -14.83 17.28
C THR A 312 3.33 -15.44 17.40
N ALA A 313 3.18 -16.54 18.15
CA ALA A 313 1.89 -17.17 18.39
C ALA A 313 0.97 -16.31 19.25
N SER A 314 1.48 -15.65 20.30
CA SER A 314 0.69 -14.71 21.10
C SER A 314 0.27 -13.50 20.26
N GLN A 315 1.19 -12.92 19.49
CA GLN A 315 0.87 -11.80 18.59
C GLN A 315 -0.23 -12.16 17.57
N LEU A 316 -0.19 -13.38 17.03
CA LEU A 316 -1.21 -13.83 16.07
C LEU A 316 -2.59 -14.04 16.73
N ARG A 317 -2.63 -14.55 17.97
CA ARG A 317 -3.89 -14.65 18.74
C ARG A 317 -4.45 -13.28 19.10
N ASP A 318 -3.60 -12.35 19.51
CA ASP A 318 -4.00 -10.98 19.83
C ASP A 318 -4.53 -10.27 18.59
N LEU A 319 -3.89 -10.46 17.43
CA LEU A 319 -4.38 -9.97 16.15
C LEU A 319 -5.74 -10.57 15.79
N LYS A 320 -5.93 -11.89 15.92
CA LYS A 320 -7.23 -12.54 15.66
C LYS A 320 -8.33 -11.94 16.54
N ARG A 321 -8.07 -11.78 17.84
CA ARG A 321 -9.02 -11.18 18.77
C ARG A 321 -9.37 -9.75 18.34
N MET A 322 -8.36 -8.93 18.04
CA MET A 322 -8.56 -7.57 17.57
C MET A 322 -9.39 -7.49 16.28
N LEU A 323 -9.14 -8.37 15.30
CA LEU A 323 -9.93 -8.46 14.06
C LEU A 323 -11.38 -8.86 14.35
N LEU A 324 -11.61 -9.87 15.20
CA LEU A 324 -12.96 -10.29 15.58
C LEU A 324 -13.72 -9.18 16.33
N ASP A 325 -13.05 -8.46 17.21
CA ASP A 325 -13.63 -7.35 17.98
C ASP A 325 -14.09 -6.18 17.08
N MET A 326 -13.74 -6.15 15.79
CA MET A 326 -14.24 -5.14 14.86
C MET A 326 -15.74 -5.28 14.56
N ASP A 327 -16.35 -6.44 14.84
CA ASP A 327 -17.77 -6.76 14.54
C ASP A 327 -18.12 -6.58 13.05
N LEU A 328 -17.25 -7.05 12.14
CA LEU A 328 -17.40 -6.81 10.70
C LEU A 328 -18.67 -7.45 10.11
N ASP A 329 -19.11 -8.57 10.65
CA ASP A 329 -20.38 -9.24 10.33
C ASP A 329 -21.59 -8.30 10.43
N THR A 330 -21.52 -7.28 11.29
CA THR A 330 -22.60 -6.30 11.44
C THR A 330 -22.68 -5.26 10.31
N TYR A 331 -21.62 -5.12 9.51
CA TYR A 331 -21.52 -4.17 8.39
C TYR A 331 -21.57 -4.83 7.02
N ILE A 332 -21.47 -6.16 6.93
CA ILE A 332 -21.50 -6.89 5.67
C ILE A 332 -22.97 -7.08 5.22
N PRO A 333 -23.37 -6.56 4.05
CA PRO A 333 -24.70 -6.83 3.52
C PRO A 333 -24.79 -8.27 2.99
N PRO A 334 -26.01 -8.80 2.77
CA PRO A 334 -26.16 -10.06 2.04
C PRO A 334 -25.43 -10.00 0.70
N SER A 335 -24.75 -11.09 0.33
CA SER A 335 -23.86 -11.16 -0.84
C SER A 335 -22.65 -10.22 -0.86
N GLY A 336 -22.40 -9.46 0.21
CA GLY A 336 -21.22 -8.61 0.34
C GLY A 336 -19.92 -9.40 0.42
N TYR A 337 -18.81 -8.73 0.13
CA TYR A 337 -17.50 -9.35 0.01
C TYR A 337 -16.53 -8.90 1.09
N VAL A 338 -15.65 -9.79 1.51
CA VAL A 338 -14.51 -9.49 2.39
C VAL A 338 -13.24 -10.06 1.79
N GLY A 339 -12.31 -9.19 1.41
CA GLY A 339 -10.97 -9.55 0.95
C GLY A 339 -9.95 -9.42 2.07
N ILE A 340 -9.17 -10.47 2.35
CA ILE A 340 -8.08 -10.42 3.33
C ILE A 340 -6.75 -10.77 2.66
N TRP A 341 -5.82 -9.83 2.64
CA TRP A 341 -4.45 -10.13 2.24
C TRP A 341 -3.79 -11.00 3.31
N ILE A 342 -3.16 -12.09 2.89
CA ILE A 342 -2.43 -13.01 3.75
C ILE A 342 -1.00 -13.20 3.28
N THR A 343 -0.13 -13.56 4.22
CA THR A 343 1.21 -14.08 3.88
C THR A 343 1.13 -15.57 3.51
N ASN A 344 2.23 -16.11 3.00
CA ASN A 344 2.35 -17.53 2.67
C ASN A 344 2.45 -18.47 3.89
N ALA A 345 2.37 -17.94 5.12
CA ALA A 345 2.47 -18.76 6.31
C ALA A 345 1.18 -19.59 6.52
N PRO A 346 1.26 -20.95 6.62
CA PRO A 346 0.08 -21.80 6.74
C PRO A 346 -0.82 -21.49 7.94
N ASN A 347 -0.23 -21.07 9.06
CA ASN A 347 -0.96 -20.70 10.25
C ASN A 347 -1.81 -19.43 10.07
N ILE A 348 -1.38 -18.49 9.23
CA ILE A 348 -2.17 -17.30 8.88
C ILE A 348 -3.36 -17.72 8.01
N ARG A 349 -3.13 -18.57 7.00
CA ARG A 349 -4.22 -19.11 6.20
C ARG A 349 -5.24 -19.88 7.05
N ASN A 350 -4.78 -20.74 7.96
CA ASN A 350 -5.65 -21.48 8.88
C ASN A 350 -6.41 -20.56 9.85
N LEU A 351 -5.82 -19.43 10.24
CA LEU A 351 -6.51 -18.45 11.07
C LEU A 351 -7.70 -17.79 10.35
N VAL A 352 -7.59 -17.64 9.03
CA VAL A 352 -8.64 -17.06 8.20
C VAL A 352 -9.69 -18.10 7.82
N LEU A 353 -9.26 -19.26 7.32
CA LEU A 353 -10.12 -20.26 6.65
C LEU A 353 -10.34 -21.56 7.44
N GLY A 354 -9.57 -21.82 8.49
CA GLY A 354 -9.72 -23.03 9.28
C GLY A 354 -10.93 -22.98 10.19
N GLU A 355 -11.14 -24.06 10.94
CA GLU A 355 -12.14 -24.14 12.02
C GLU A 355 -11.90 -23.02 13.06
N ASP A 356 -12.98 -22.42 13.54
CA ASP A 356 -13.02 -21.19 14.34
C ASP A 356 -12.35 -19.99 13.63
N GLY A 357 -12.17 -20.05 12.31
CA GLY A 357 -11.48 -19.02 11.52
C GLY A 357 -12.26 -17.71 11.40
N LEU A 358 -11.62 -16.68 10.84
CA LEU A 358 -12.29 -15.40 10.59
C LEU A 358 -13.47 -15.53 9.62
N PHE A 359 -13.36 -16.38 8.59
CA PHE A 359 -14.44 -16.56 7.63
C PHE A 359 -15.64 -17.25 8.26
N GLU A 360 -15.42 -18.27 9.09
CA GLU A 360 -16.50 -18.91 9.85
C GLU A 360 -17.17 -17.92 10.81
N ALA A 361 -16.38 -17.16 11.58
CA ALA A 361 -16.88 -16.18 12.53
C ALA A 361 -17.70 -15.05 11.88
N TRP A 362 -17.36 -14.66 10.66
CA TRP A 362 -18.10 -13.65 9.88
C TRP A 362 -19.13 -14.24 8.91
N ASN A 363 -19.36 -15.55 8.97
CA ASN A 363 -20.30 -16.27 8.11
C ASN A 363 -20.04 -16.03 6.61
N LEU A 364 -18.80 -16.32 6.17
CA LEU A 364 -18.33 -16.09 4.80
C LEU A 364 -17.93 -17.39 4.11
N THR A 365 -18.32 -17.52 2.85
CA THR A 365 -17.87 -18.58 1.95
C THR A 365 -16.65 -18.09 1.17
N LEU A 366 -15.53 -18.83 1.17
CA LEU A 366 -14.41 -18.54 0.26
C LEU A 366 -14.86 -18.77 -1.18
N VAL A 367 -14.86 -17.71 -2.00
CA VAL A 367 -15.30 -17.78 -3.41
C VAL A 367 -14.17 -17.58 -4.39
N GLU A 368 -13.16 -16.78 -4.04
CA GLU A 368 -12.00 -16.55 -4.90
C GLU A 368 -10.68 -16.42 -4.12
N GLU A 369 -9.58 -16.71 -4.81
CA GLU A 369 -8.21 -16.46 -4.36
C GLU A 369 -7.47 -15.64 -5.40
N TRP A 370 -6.99 -14.45 -5.03
CA TRP A 370 -6.22 -13.60 -5.94
C TRP A 370 -4.74 -13.68 -5.57
N ILE A 371 -3.93 -14.15 -6.50
CA ILE A 371 -2.51 -14.41 -6.34
C ILE A 371 -1.76 -13.26 -7.00
N TRP A 372 -1.33 -12.29 -6.21
CA TRP A 372 -0.50 -11.20 -6.71
C TRP A 372 0.96 -11.66 -6.82
N VAL A 373 1.40 -11.87 -8.06
CA VAL A 373 2.76 -12.29 -8.40
C VAL A 373 3.61 -11.05 -8.71
N LYS A 374 4.69 -10.90 -7.95
CA LYS A 374 5.71 -9.86 -8.12
C LYS A 374 6.66 -10.29 -9.23
N THR A 375 6.73 -9.47 -10.28
CA THR A 375 7.55 -9.72 -11.46
C THR A 375 8.59 -8.63 -11.69
N THR A 376 9.62 -8.94 -12.46
CA THR A 376 10.46 -7.94 -13.13
C THR A 376 9.66 -7.25 -14.22
N ARG A 377 10.24 -6.20 -14.80
CA ARG A 377 9.67 -5.46 -15.93
C ARG A 377 9.44 -6.30 -17.19
N HIS A 378 10.02 -7.50 -17.26
CA HIS A 378 9.86 -8.43 -18.39
C HIS A 378 9.03 -9.67 -18.00
N GLY A 379 8.34 -9.64 -16.86
CA GLY A 379 7.45 -10.71 -16.44
C GLY A 379 8.11 -11.88 -15.70
N GLU A 380 9.42 -11.83 -15.42
CA GLU A 380 10.08 -12.87 -14.63
C GLU A 380 9.69 -12.75 -13.15
N PRO A 381 9.31 -13.83 -12.45
CA PRO A 381 9.09 -13.78 -11.00
C PRO A 381 10.33 -13.28 -10.26
N VAL A 382 10.16 -12.36 -9.29
CA VAL A 382 11.30 -11.74 -8.58
C VAL A 382 12.10 -12.71 -7.70
N THR A 383 11.52 -13.88 -7.40
CA THR A 383 12.17 -15.02 -6.73
C THR A 383 11.60 -16.31 -7.31
N GLY A 384 12.28 -17.45 -7.12
CA GLY A 384 11.81 -18.73 -7.66
C GLY A 384 10.45 -19.14 -7.10
N ILE A 385 9.51 -19.52 -7.98
CA ILE A 385 8.15 -19.96 -7.62
C ILE A 385 8.20 -21.17 -6.67
N HIS A 386 9.10 -22.10 -6.94
CA HIS A 386 9.34 -23.31 -6.14
C HIS A 386 10.29 -23.09 -4.95
N GLY A 387 10.73 -21.86 -4.70
CA GLY A 387 11.62 -21.53 -3.57
C GLY A 387 10.99 -21.88 -2.22
N VAL A 388 11.81 -22.32 -1.25
CA VAL A 388 11.32 -22.62 0.09
C VAL A 388 11.39 -21.41 1.02
N TRP A 389 12.31 -20.48 0.76
CA TRP A 389 12.51 -19.31 1.62
C TRP A 389 11.53 -18.18 1.34
N ARG A 390 11.40 -17.76 0.08
CA ARG A 390 10.49 -16.68 -0.33
C ARG A 390 9.70 -17.09 -1.54
N LYS A 391 8.42 -16.74 -1.51
CA LYS A 391 7.54 -16.86 -2.67
C LYS A 391 7.47 -15.50 -3.37
N PRO A 392 7.40 -15.48 -4.71
CA PRO A 392 7.25 -14.25 -5.47
C PRO A 392 5.81 -13.72 -5.44
N TYR A 393 4.95 -14.20 -4.52
CA TYR A 393 3.54 -13.82 -4.51
C TYR A 393 2.97 -13.63 -3.11
N GLU A 394 1.90 -12.85 -3.04
CA GLU A 394 1.00 -12.70 -1.90
C GLU A 394 -0.42 -13.08 -2.33
N VAL A 395 -1.28 -13.47 -1.38
CA VAL A 395 -2.63 -13.97 -1.69
C VAL A 395 -3.67 -13.11 -0.99
N LEU A 396 -4.71 -12.70 -1.73
CA LEU A 396 -5.95 -12.17 -1.19
C LEU A 396 -6.98 -13.29 -1.17
N LEU A 397 -7.53 -13.59 0.00
CA LEU A 397 -8.67 -14.50 0.14
C LEU A 397 -9.95 -13.70 0.07
N LEU A 398 -10.84 -14.05 -0.85
CA LEU A 398 -12.10 -13.35 -1.05
C LEU A 398 -13.27 -14.19 -0.54
N GLY A 399 -13.83 -13.78 0.60
CA GLY A 399 -15.04 -14.33 1.18
C GLY A 399 -16.29 -13.60 0.69
N ARG A 400 -17.40 -14.32 0.57
CA ARG A 400 -18.71 -13.75 0.22
C ARG A 400 -19.74 -14.16 1.27
N ALA A 401 -20.51 -13.20 1.77
CA ALA A 401 -21.63 -13.46 2.66
C ALA A 401 -22.79 -14.13 1.91
N PRO A 402 -23.65 -14.90 2.60
CA PRO A 402 -24.83 -15.49 1.98
C PRO A 402 -25.79 -14.46 1.40
N SER A 403 -26.66 -14.91 0.49
CA SER A 403 -27.64 -14.04 -0.19
C SER A 403 -28.74 -13.50 0.72
N TYR A 404 -28.89 -14.03 1.94
CA TYR A 404 -29.79 -13.52 2.97
C TYR A 404 -29.16 -13.70 4.36
N ARG A 405 -29.45 -12.79 5.30
CA ARG A 405 -28.78 -12.72 6.61
C ARG A 405 -28.95 -13.95 7.51
N LEU A 406 -30.03 -14.70 7.33
CA LEU A 406 -30.34 -15.89 8.14
C LEU A 406 -29.70 -17.17 7.57
N ALA A 407 -29.08 -17.11 6.39
CA ALA A 407 -28.40 -18.26 5.81
C ALA A 407 -27.04 -18.47 6.48
N VAL A 408 -26.59 -19.71 6.44
CA VAL A 408 -25.22 -20.08 6.75
C VAL A 408 -24.41 -20.08 5.46
N ALA A 409 -23.17 -19.63 5.53
CA ALA A 409 -22.21 -19.72 4.44
C ALA A 409 -22.08 -21.17 3.96
N ALA A 410 -22.18 -21.37 2.66
CA ALA A 410 -21.95 -22.68 2.06
C ALA A 410 -20.44 -22.96 2.02
N GLU A 411 -20.06 -24.22 2.18
CA GLU A 411 -18.73 -24.68 1.81
C GLU A 411 -18.73 -24.97 0.31
N LEU A 412 -17.73 -24.45 -0.39
CA LEU A 412 -17.53 -24.70 -1.82
C LEU A 412 -16.44 -25.73 -2.00
N GLU A 413 -16.62 -26.58 -3.01
CA GLU A 413 -15.56 -27.45 -3.49
C GLU A 413 -14.45 -26.62 -4.15
N GLU A 414 -13.23 -27.14 -4.13
CA GLU A 414 -12.03 -26.44 -4.61
C GLU A 414 -12.16 -25.97 -6.07
N GLU A 415 -12.84 -26.74 -6.93
CA GLU A 415 -13.06 -26.43 -8.35
C GLU A 415 -14.01 -25.25 -8.57
N GLN A 416 -14.84 -24.93 -7.57
CA GLN A 416 -15.76 -23.79 -7.61
C GLN A 416 -15.08 -22.49 -7.15
N ILE A 417 -13.92 -22.59 -6.47
CA ILE A 417 -13.16 -21.43 -6.01
C ILE A 417 -12.31 -20.89 -7.15
N VAL A 418 -12.65 -19.68 -7.61
CA VAL A 418 -11.95 -19.03 -8.73
C VAL A 418 -10.56 -18.59 -8.28
N LYS A 419 -9.53 -18.91 -9.06
CA LYS A 419 -8.16 -18.46 -8.83
C LYS A 419 -7.79 -17.42 -9.88
N ARG A 420 -7.39 -16.23 -9.44
CA ARG A 420 -6.94 -15.14 -10.31
C ARG A 420 -5.46 -14.88 -10.09
N VAL A 421 -4.68 -14.79 -11.16
CA VAL A 421 -3.27 -14.42 -11.11
C VAL A 421 -3.14 -12.97 -11.56
N ILE A 422 -2.57 -12.14 -10.69
CA ILE A 422 -2.35 -10.72 -10.94
C ILE A 422 -0.84 -10.50 -10.96
N PHE A 423 -0.26 -10.24 -12.12
CA PHE A 423 1.13 -9.86 -12.25
C PHE A 423 1.29 -8.35 -12.08
N GLY A 424 2.32 -7.94 -11.34
CA GLY A 424 2.67 -6.53 -11.25
C GLY A 424 4.08 -6.34 -10.73
N CYS A 425 4.82 -5.40 -11.34
CA CYS A 425 6.14 -5.03 -10.85
C CYS A 425 6.03 -4.38 -9.48
N PRO A 426 6.74 -4.87 -8.45
CA PRO A 426 6.67 -4.29 -7.12
C PRO A 426 7.10 -2.82 -7.14
N ASP A 427 6.54 -2.04 -6.21
CA ASP A 427 6.91 -0.66 -5.94
C ASP A 427 7.60 -0.58 -4.56
N LEU A 428 7.67 0.63 -3.96
CA LEU A 428 8.06 0.84 -2.58
C LEU A 428 7.32 -0.11 -1.61
N HIS A 429 7.98 -0.39 -0.48
CA HIS A 429 7.49 -1.36 0.49
C HIS A 429 6.04 -1.09 0.91
N SER A 430 5.27 -2.18 1.05
CA SER A 430 3.84 -2.16 1.40
C SER A 430 2.88 -1.52 0.39
N ARG A 431 3.32 -1.17 -0.83
CA ARG A 431 2.42 -0.75 -1.91
C ARG A 431 1.94 -1.95 -2.73
N LYS A 432 0.70 -2.35 -2.46
CA LYS A 432 -0.03 -3.39 -3.20
C LYS A 432 -0.73 -2.78 -4.43
N PRO A 433 -1.10 -3.57 -5.45
CA PRO A 433 -2.00 -3.10 -6.50
C PRO A 433 -3.29 -2.54 -5.88
N CYS A 434 -3.72 -1.35 -6.30
CA CYS A 434 -4.98 -0.80 -5.82
C CYS A 434 -6.13 -1.61 -6.42
N LEU A 435 -6.99 -2.18 -5.57
CA LEU A 435 -8.03 -3.10 -6.02
C LEU A 435 -9.25 -2.40 -6.63
N LYS A 436 -9.38 -1.07 -6.53
CA LYS A 436 -10.55 -0.33 -7.04
C LYS A 436 -10.88 -0.66 -8.49
N VAL A 437 -9.89 -0.51 -9.37
CA VAL A 437 -10.08 -0.81 -10.79
C VAL A 437 -10.39 -2.29 -11.04
N LEU A 438 -9.85 -3.19 -10.21
CA LEU A 438 -10.05 -4.63 -10.37
C LEU A 438 -11.45 -5.06 -9.93
N ILE A 439 -11.93 -4.62 -8.75
CA ILE A 439 -13.26 -5.01 -8.26
C ILE A 439 -14.38 -4.42 -9.13
N GLU A 440 -14.16 -3.25 -9.74
CA GLU A 440 -15.07 -2.61 -10.70
C GLU A 440 -15.04 -3.36 -12.05
N GLU A 441 -13.85 -3.63 -12.61
CA GLU A 441 -13.70 -4.34 -13.90
C GLU A 441 -14.19 -5.79 -13.84
N LEU A 442 -13.98 -6.47 -12.71
CA LEU A 442 -14.43 -7.83 -12.47
C LEU A 442 -15.92 -7.91 -12.07
N GLN A 443 -16.59 -6.76 -11.91
CA GLN A 443 -17.99 -6.69 -11.47
C GLN A 443 -18.23 -7.41 -10.14
N ILE A 444 -17.24 -7.37 -9.23
CA ILE A 444 -17.39 -7.89 -7.87
C ILE A 444 -18.38 -7.03 -7.09
N VAL A 445 -18.34 -5.72 -7.34
CA VAL A 445 -19.30 -4.76 -6.80
C VAL A 445 -19.84 -3.85 -7.91
N GLU A 446 -21.01 -3.28 -7.68
CA GLU A 446 -21.59 -2.26 -8.56
C GLU A 446 -20.81 -0.94 -8.48
N VAL A 447 -20.89 -0.13 -9.54
CA VAL A 447 -20.28 1.20 -9.56
C VAL A 447 -20.93 2.07 -8.48
N GLY A 448 -20.12 2.64 -7.59
CA GLY A 448 -20.60 3.45 -6.47
C GLY A 448 -20.95 2.65 -5.20
N ALA A 449 -20.68 1.34 -5.19
CA ALA A 449 -20.75 0.52 -3.98
C ALA A 449 -19.89 1.08 -2.84
N MET A 450 -20.34 0.86 -1.61
CA MET A 450 -19.61 1.31 -0.42
C MET A 450 -18.49 0.34 -0.08
N VAL A 451 -17.26 0.85 -0.06
CA VAL A 451 -16.07 0.04 0.24
C VAL A 451 -15.39 0.56 1.50
N LEU A 452 -14.98 -0.36 2.37
CA LEU A 452 -14.16 -0.09 3.54
C LEU A 452 -12.80 -0.78 3.40
N GLU A 453 -11.71 -0.03 3.45
CA GLU A 453 -10.36 -0.53 3.56
C GLU A 453 -9.84 -0.38 5.00
N ILE A 454 -9.40 -1.48 5.61
CA ILE A 454 -8.90 -1.56 6.98
C ILE A 454 -7.40 -1.82 6.95
N PHE A 455 -6.66 -1.12 7.82
CA PHE A 455 -5.19 -1.00 7.80
C PHE A 455 -4.67 -0.24 6.58
N ALA A 456 -5.49 0.67 6.05
CA ALA A 456 -5.15 1.50 4.90
C ALA A 456 -3.95 2.42 5.22
N ARG A 457 -3.14 2.71 4.19
CA ARG A 457 -2.04 3.68 4.25
C ARG A 457 -2.20 4.85 3.26
N TYR A 458 -3.30 4.81 2.51
CA TYR A 458 -3.72 5.86 1.59
C TYR A 458 -5.23 5.81 1.39
N LEU A 459 -5.78 6.90 0.87
CA LEU A 459 -7.18 7.04 0.56
C LEU A 459 -7.47 6.66 -0.88
N VAL A 460 -8.68 6.16 -1.11
CA VAL A 460 -9.21 5.85 -2.44
C VAL A 460 -10.49 6.65 -2.65
N ALA A 461 -10.69 7.20 -3.85
CA ALA A 461 -11.87 7.97 -4.18
C ALA A 461 -13.17 7.17 -3.97
N GLY A 462 -14.08 7.74 -3.18
CA GLY A 462 -15.35 7.13 -2.78
C GLY A 462 -15.25 6.02 -1.72
N TRP A 463 -14.06 5.66 -1.25
CA TRP A 463 -13.88 4.62 -0.24
C TRP A 463 -13.80 5.20 1.16
N TRP A 464 -14.14 4.36 2.14
CA TRP A 464 -13.77 4.57 3.53
C TRP A 464 -12.46 3.87 3.80
N SER A 465 -11.54 4.55 4.46
CA SER A 465 -10.22 4.01 4.80
C SER A 465 -9.98 4.19 6.30
N TRP A 466 -9.59 3.12 6.99
CA TRP A 466 -9.23 3.13 8.41
C TRP A 466 -7.81 2.60 8.59
N GLY A 467 -6.97 3.34 9.33
CA GLY A 467 -5.59 2.97 9.55
C GLY A 467 -4.83 3.93 10.48
N ASP A 468 -3.78 3.43 11.12
CA ASP A 468 -2.82 4.23 11.89
C ASP A 468 -2.03 5.21 11.01
N GLU A 469 -1.85 4.87 9.75
CA GLU A 469 -1.09 5.63 8.76
C GLU A 469 -1.96 5.95 7.52
N VAL A 470 -3.29 6.06 7.70
CA VAL A 470 -4.28 6.11 6.60
C VAL A 470 -4.05 7.25 5.59
N LEU A 471 -3.35 8.31 5.98
CA LEU A 471 -3.00 9.45 5.13
C LEU A 471 -1.57 9.41 4.58
N LYS A 472 -0.74 8.44 4.96
CA LYS A 472 0.71 8.46 4.70
C LYS A 472 1.04 8.71 3.23
N PHE A 473 0.49 7.92 2.31
CA PHE A 473 0.78 8.11 0.88
C PHE A 473 -0.11 9.16 0.21
N ASN A 474 -1.00 9.84 0.93
CA ASN A 474 -1.68 11.05 0.45
C ASN A 474 -0.85 12.33 0.64
N TRP A 475 0.28 12.24 1.35
CA TRP A 475 1.19 13.38 1.53
C TRP A 475 1.73 13.87 0.19
N GLU A 476 1.65 15.18 -0.05
CA GLU A 476 2.01 15.84 -1.32
C GLU A 476 3.35 15.37 -1.88
N LYS A 477 4.35 15.14 -1.01
CA LYS A 477 5.69 14.78 -1.45
C LYS A 477 5.76 13.41 -2.12
N HIS A 478 4.81 12.50 -1.90
CA HIS A 478 4.78 11.21 -2.59
C HIS A 478 4.33 11.31 -4.04
N TRP A 479 3.96 12.50 -4.51
CA TRP A 479 3.38 12.74 -5.83
C TRP A 479 4.17 13.82 -6.56
N THR A 480 4.11 13.80 -7.89
CA THR A 480 4.60 14.92 -8.71
C THR A 480 3.80 16.20 -8.41
N ASP A 481 4.45 17.34 -8.54
CA ASP A 481 3.79 18.64 -8.44
C ASP A 481 2.76 18.83 -9.56
N ASP A 482 1.67 19.53 -9.27
CA ASP A 482 0.49 19.64 -10.14
C ASP A 482 0.70 20.54 -11.36
N GLY A 483 1.94 20.92 -11.69
CA GLY A 483 2.24 21.90 -12.73
C GLY A 483 1.65 23.30 -12.46
N LEU A 484 0.93 23.49 -11.35
CA LEU A 484 0.56 24.77 -10.78
C LEU A 484 1.80 25.28 -10.04
N GLY A 485 2.64 26.01 -10.76
CA GLY A 485 3.96 26.44 -10.34
C GLY A 485 4.01 26.95 -8.91
N ILE A 486 4.81 26.28 -8.08
CA ILE A 486 5.65 27.00 -7.14
C ILE A 486 6.82 27.49 -8.00
N ASP A 487 6.59 28.54 -8.78
CA ASP A 487 7.72 29.28 -9.33
C ASP A 487 8.56 29.72 -8.13
N ASN A 488 9.84 29.38 -8.18
CA ASN A 488 10.86 29.88 -7.29
C ASN A 488 10.82 31.41 -7.28
N VAL A 489 10.02 32.00 -6.39
CA VAL A 489 10.17 33.41 -6.04
C VAL A 489 11.35 33.47 -5.08
N GLY A 490 12.54 33.73 -5.62
CA GLY A 490 13.67 34.19 -4.82
C GLY A 490 15.04 33.65 -5.24
N ALA A 491 15.49 34.00 -6.43
CA ALA A 491 16.92 34.21 -6.70
C ALA A 491 17.06 35.11 -7.94
N ASP A 492 16.90 36.42 -7.73
CA ASP A 492 17.65 37.46 -8.43
C ASP A 492 18.25 38.39 -7.37
#